data_AF-A0A7S3AP68-F1
#
_entry.id   AF-A0A7S3AP68-F1
#
_cell.length_a   1.000
_cell.length_b   1.000
_cell.length_c   1.000
_cell.angle_alpha   90.00
_cell.angle_beta   90.00
_cell.angle_gamma   90.00
#
_symmetry.space_group_name_H-M   'P 1'
#
loop_
_entity.id
_entity.type
_entity.pdbx_description
1 polymer ?
#
loop_
_entity_poly.entity_id
_entity_poly.type
_entity_poly.pdbx_seq_one_letter_code
_entity_poly.pdbx_strand_id
1 'polypeptide(L)'
;AIRSCQRQLTGVSPVVRQLLAATAIWSSPLTRAMQTAMVGLQPIIAARCCRSATPIALRVNARERQKLGSVDCVGVATDEGCGQRAVKLLHQLLDSEEARSPNLSQWWSGNQPAAKSATRSVQEVTVRAAAAASFETTEVQRRWWLSGAEDSAAVGDRISILLEQAKHCPDDAIVIVGHSLIFRQLFRTCLHPAFRERSPALAATLTDAKLQHCQVACCVLDFDLGPQMIADVSLLLAEQGDDGQCLLRIASAGT
;
A
#
# COMPACT_ATOMS: atom_id res chain seq x y z
N ALA A 1 16.00 -10.92 -17.33
CA ALA A 1 14.52 -10.75 -17.29
C ALA A 1 14.12 -9.33 -16.89
N ILE A 2 14.33 -8.87 -15.65
CA ILE A 2 13.88 -7.52 -15.19
C ILE A 2 14.42 -6.36 -16.06
N ARG A 3 15.73 -6.34 -16.35
CA ARG A 3 16.33 -5.31 -17.24
C ARG A 3 15.79 -5.33 -18.68
N SER A 4 15.21 -6.45 -19.13
CA SER A 4 14.60 -6.56 -20.46
C SER A 4 13.16 -6.05 -20.46
N CYS A 5 12.44 -6.18 -19.35
CA CYS A 5 11.08 -5.65 -19.18
C CYS A 5 11.09 -4.12 -18.97
N GLN A 6 12.12 -3.59 -18.29
CA GLN A 6 12.30 -2.14 -18.11
C GLN A 6 12.51 -1.36 -19.42
N ARG A 7 13.01 -1.99 -20.49
CA ARG A 7 13.25 -1.31 -21.77
C ARG A 7 11.96 -1.00 -22.55
N GLN A 8 10.81 -1.55 -22.15
CA GLN A 8 9.54 -1.35 -22.85
C GLN A 8 8.58 -0.38 -22.16
N LEU A 9 8.97 0.24 -21.03
CA LEU A 9 8.11 1.18 -20.29
C LEU A 9 8.27 2.64 -20.76
N THR A 10 8.37 2.86 -22.07
CA THR A 10 8.36 4.23 -22.62
C THR A 10 7.00 4.85 -22.38
N GLY A 11 6.96 6.06 -21.80
CA GLY A 11 5.72 6.75 -21.42
C GLY A 11 5.20 6.43 -20.02
N VAL A 12 5.77 5.46 -19.30
CA VAL A 12 5.42 5.22 -17.89
C VAL A 12 6.07 6.28 -17.01
N SER A 13 5.29 6.86 -16.10
CA SER A 13 5.75 7.91 -15.20
C SER A 13 6.89 7.42 -14.28
N PRO A 14 7.85 8.28 -13.88
CA PRO A 14 8.97 7.89 -13.03
C PRO A 14 8.53 7.21 -11.71
N VAL A 15 7.44 7.69 -11.10
CA VAL A 15 6.88 7.12 -9.87
C VAL A 15 6.36 5.71 -10.08
N VAL A 16 5.67 5.44 -11.19
CA VAL A 16 5.21 4.07 -11.50
C VAL A 16 6.40 3.15 -11.74
N ARG A 17 7.46 3.63 -12.41
CA ARG A 17 8.69 2.84 -12.58
C ARG A 17 9.35 2.52 -11.25
N GLN A 18 9.41 3.48 -10.32
CA GLN A 18 9.94 3.27 -8.97
C GLN A 18 9.09 2.27 -8.20
N LEU A 19 7.75 2.39 -8.25
CA LEU A 19 6.84 1.42 -7.64
C LEU A 19 7.08 0.01 -8.17
N LEU A 20 7.16 -0.16 -9.49
CA LEU A 20 7.41 -1.45 -10.13
C LEU A 20 8.85 -1.96 -9.93
N ALA A 21 9.78 -1.08 -9.59
CA ALA A 21 11.16 -1.43 -9.26
C ALA A 21 11.34 -1.84 -7.80
N ALA A 22 10.33 -1.62 -6.94
CA ALA A 22 10.41 -1.96 -5.53
C ALA A 22 10.76 -3.44 -5.32
N THR A 23 11.68 -3.66 -4.40
CA THR A 23 12.28 -4.97 -4.18
C THR A 23 11.81 -5.64 -2.90
N ALA A 24 11.22 -4.87 -1.99
CA ALA A 24 10.52 -5.35 -0.81
C ALA A 24 9.07 -4.86 -0.76
N ILE A 25 8.19 -5.71 -0.23
CA ILE A 25 6.79 -5.37 0.05
C ILE A 25 6.56 -5.59 1.53
N TRP A 26 6.20 -4.51 2.24
CA TRP A 26 5.81 -4.54 3.64
C TRP A 26 4.32 -4.26 3.74
N SER A 27 3.63 -5.00 4.59
CA SER A 27 2.20 -4.80 4.82
C SER A 27 1.89 -4.78 6.31
N SER A 28 0.94 -3.93 6.68
CA SER A 28 0.25 -4.06 7.97
C SER A 28 -0.38 -5.45 8.08
N PRO A 29 -0.30 -6.11 9.24
CA PRO A 29 -0.91 -7.42 9.46
C PRO A 29 -2.44 -7.40 9.54
N LEU A 30 -3.07 -6.24 9.36
CA LEU A 30 -4.52 -6.10 9.28
C LEU A 30 -5.02 -6.58 7.92
N THR A 31 -6.12 -7.35 7.92
CA THR A 31 -6.62 -8.06 6.73
C THR A 31 -6.78 -7.17 5.50
N ARG A 32 -7.34 -5.97 5.63
CA ARG A 32 -7.55 -5.07 4.48
C ARG A 32 -6.24 -4.63 3.83
N ALA A 33 -5.21 -4.32 4.62
CA ALA A 33 -3.90 -3.97 4.08
C ALA A 33 -3.22 -5.15 3.38
N MET A 34 -3.32 -6.35 3.95
CA MET A 34 -2.81 -7.57 3.31
C MET A 34 -3.52 -7.84 1.98
N GLN A 35 -4.85 -7.67 1.94
CA GLN A 35 -5.64 -7.79 0.70
C GLN A 35 -5.24 -6.74 -0.34
N THR A 36 -5.11 -5.48 0.07
CA THR A 36 -4.62 -4.42 -0.82
C THR A 36 -3.24 -4.74 -1.37
N ALA A 37 -2.32 -5.29 -0.57
CA ALA A 37 -1.01 -5.71 -1.03
C ALA A 37 -1.10 -6.84 -2.08
N MET A 38 -1.87 -7.89 -1.79
CA MET A 38 -2.05 -9.02 -2.71
C MET A 38 -2.62 -8.59 -4.07
N VAL A 39 -3.65 -7.75 -4.06
CA VAL A 39 -4.34 -7.34 -5.31
C VAL A 39 -3.59 -6.22 -6.01
N GLY A 40 -3.24 -5.16 -5.29
CA GLY A 40 -2.66 -3.95 -5.86
C GLY A 40 -1.20 -4.09 -6.30
N LEU A 41 -0.46 -5.03 -5.70
CA LEU A 41 0.97 -5.24 -6.00
C LEU A 41 1.21 -6.54 -6.79
N GLN A 42 0.17 -7.11 -7.38
CA GLN A 42 0.24 -8.33 -8.19
C GLN A 42 1.35 -8.28 -9.27
N PRO A 43 1.57 -7.17 -10.00
CA PRO A 43 2.68 -7.09 -10.95
C PRO A 43 4.05 -7.26 -10.30
N ILE A 44 4.26 -6.71 -9.09
CA ILE A 44 5.53 -6.79 -8.35
C ILE A 44 5.74 -8.21 -7.81
N ILE A 45 4.67 -8.81 -7.26
CA ILE A 45 4.66 -10.18 -6.75
C ILE A 45 4.95 -11.17 -7.90
N ALA A 46 4.29 -10.99 -9.06
CA ALA A 46 4.39 -11.89 -10.21
C ALA A 46 5.66 -11.69 -11.07
N ALA A 47 6.20 -10.47 -11.16
CA ALA A 47 7.40 -10.20 -11.97
C ALA A 47 8.64 -10.98 -11.52
N ARG A 48 8.60 -11.56 -10.32
CA ARG A 48 9.71 -12.32 -9.72
C ARG A 48 9.55 -13.84 -9.76
N CYS A 49 8.51 -14.37 -10.41
CA CYS A 49 8.25 -15.81 -10.51
C CYS A 49 9.45 -16.65 -11.01
N CYS A 50 10.44 -16.05 -11.69
CA CYS A 50 11.63 -16.77 -12.15
C CYS A 50 12.77 -16.92 -11.12
N ARG A 51 12.74 -16.24 -9.97
CA ARG A 51 13.87 -16.23 -8.99
C ARG A 51 13.49 -16.44 -7.52
N SER A 52 12.20 -16.69 -7.26
CA SER A 52 11.47 -16.68 -5.97
C SER A 52 10.54 -15.48 -5.91
N ALA A 53 9.27 -15.72 -5.59
CA ALA A 53 8.31 -14.64 -5.36
C ALA A 53 8.82 -13.73 -4.22
N THR A 54 8.62 -12.41 -4.35
CA THR A 54 8.90 -11.48 -3.25
C THR A 54 7.88 -11.73 -2.14
N PRO A 55 8.28 -12.18 -0.94
CA PRO A 55 7.34 -12.35 0.15
C PRO A 55 6.80 -10.99 0.60
N ILE A 56 5.56 -10.98 1.09
CA ILE A 56 4.96 -9.83 1.76
C ILE A 56 5.36 -9.90 3.23
N ALA A 57 6.26 -9.03 3.67
CA ALA A 57 6.68 -8.97 5.07
C ALA A 57 5.63 -8.26 5.92
N LEU A 58 5.14 -8.95 6.95
CA LEU A 58 4.15 -8.38 7.85
C LEU A 58 4.86 -7.53 8.92
N ARG A 59 4.65 -6.22 8.87
CA ARG A 59 5.27 -5.25 9.78
C ARG A 59 4.25 -4.78 10.79
N VAL A 60 4.41 -5.15 12.06
CA VAL A 60 3.46 -4.77 13.12
C VAL A 60 3.41 -3.26 13.31
N ASN A 61 4.52 -2.58 13.02
CA ASN A 61 4.67 -1.13 13.11
C ASN A 61 3.91 -0.37 12.01
N ALA A 62 3.53 -1.04 10.92
CA ALA A 62 2.70 -0.46 9.85
C ALA A 62 1.18 -0.53 10.13
N ARG A 63 0.73 -1.14 11.24
CA ARG A 63 -0.70 -1.25 11.56
C ARG A 63 -1.35 0.11 11.82
N GLU A 64 -2.67 0.17 11.68
CA GLU A 64 -3.45 1.38 11.99
C GLU A 64 -3.47 1.67 13.49
N ARG A 65 -3.62 2.95 13.85
CA ARG A 65 -3.80 3.37 15.25
C ARG A 65 -5.03 2.69 15.86
N GLN A 66 -4.83 1.98 16.97
CA GLN A 66 -5.93 1.33 17.68
C GLN A 66 -6.79 2.36 18.43
N LYS A 67 -8.06 2.48 18.02
CA LYS A 67 -9.07 3.28 18.74
C LYS A 67 -9.96 2.35 19.56
N LEU A 68 -10.40 2.81 20.73
CA LEU A 68 -11.35 2.08 21.56
C LEU A 68 -12.63 1.80 20.74
N GLY A 69 -12.99 0.52 20.59
CA GLY A 69 -14.18 0.10 19.84
C GLY A 69 -14.02 0.01 18.31
N SER A 70 -12.84 0.31 17.74
CA SER A 70 -12.62 0.12 16.30
C SER A 70 -12.30 -1.35 16.00
N VAL A 71 -13.30 -2.08 15.51
CA VAL A 71 -13.18 -3.50 15.13
C VAL A 71 -12.12 -3.71 14.04
N ASP A 72 -11.97 -2.73 13.14
CA ASP A 72 -11.04 -2.81 12.00
C ASP A 72 -9.56 -2.69 12.38
N CYS A 73 -9.25 -2.28 13.60
CA CYS A 73 -7.87 -2.09 14.07
C CYS A 73 -7.40 -3.21 15.04
N VAL A 74 -8.28 -4.16 15.37
CA VAL A 74 -7.96 -5.23 16.32
C VAL A 74 -7.36 -6.41 15.56
N GLY A 75 -6.14 -6.79 15.93
CA GLY A 75 -5.55 -8.04 15.47
C GLY A 75 -6.37 -9.23 15.98
N VAL A 76 -6.66 -10.18 15.09
CA VAL A 76 -7.48 -11.37 15.41
C VAL A 76 -6.75 -12.68 15.11
N ALA A 77 -5.52 -12.58 14.61
CA ALA A 77 -4.69 -13.72 14.24
C ALA A 77 -3.21 -13.39 14.43
N THR A 78 -2.42 -14.44 14.60
CA THR A 78 -0.95 -14.42 14.67
C THR A 78 -0.40 -15.36 13.60
N ASP A 79 0.89 -15.20 13.31
CA ASP A 79 1.66 -16.07 12.43
C ASP A 79 1.00 -16.26 11.03
N GLU A 80 1.01 -17.48 10.48
CA GLU A 80 0.36 -17.84 9.22
C GLU A 80 -1.15 -17.59 9.22
N GLY A 81 -1.77 -17.53 10.40
CA GLY A 81 -3.20 -17.25 10.56
C GLY A 81 -3.60 -15.89 10.00
N CYS A 82 -2.69 -14.90 9.99
CA CYS A 82 -2.90 -13.62 9.34
C CYS A 82 -3.12 -13.79 7.83
N GLY A 83 -2.21 -14.51 7.17
CA GLY A 83 -2.25 -14.78 5.73
C GLY A 83 -3.48 -15.60 5.33
N GLN A 84 -3.70 -16.73 6.02
CA GLN A 84 -4.84 -17.61 5.78
C GLN A 84 -6.17 -16.86 5.92
N ARG A 85 -6.30 -16.01 6.96
CA ARG A 85 -7.48 -15.18 7.14
C ARG A 85 -7.66 -14.17 6.01
N ALA A 86 -6.59 -13.47 5.62
CA ALA A 86 -6.67 -12.47 4.56
C ALA A 86 -7.11 -13.07 3.23
N VAL A 87 -6.55 -14.23 2.87
CA VAL A 87 -6.93 -15.02 1.69
C VAL A 87 -8.37 -15.50 1.79
N LYS A 88 -8.77 -16.12 2.92
CA LYS A 88 -10.15 -16.59 3.14
C LYS A 88 -11.16 -15.47 2.98
N LEU A 89 -10.93 -14.32 3.64
CA LEU A 89 -11.83 -13.17 3.55
C LEU A 89 -11.82 -12.54 2.16
N LEU A 90 -10.71 -12.64 1.40
CA LEU A 90 -10.65 -12.17 0.02
C LEU A 90 -11.51 -13.04 -0.89
N HIS A 91 -11.43 -14.37 -0.76
CA HIS A 91 -12.32 -15.28 -1.47
C HIS A 91 -13.78 -15.01 -1.16
N GLN A 92 -14.14 -14.85 0.12
CA GLN A 92 -15.51 -14.51 0.52
C GLN A 92 -15.98 -13.19 -0.08
N LEU A 93 -15.11 -12.18 -0.16
CA LEU A 93 -15.42 -10.92 -0.83
C LEU A 93 -15.64 -11.10 -2.33
N LEU A 94 -14.84 -11.92 -3.01
CA LEU A 94 -14.98 -12.19 -4.44
C LEU A 94 -16.21 -13.05 -4.77
N ASP A 95 -16.63 -13.91 -3.84
CA ASP A 95 -17.80 -14.77 -3.98
C ASP A 95 -19.11 -14.08 -3.59
N SER A 96 -19.05 -12.91 -2.94
CA SER A 96 -20.23 -12.19 -2.48
C SER A 96 -21.05 -11.63 -3.65
N GLU A 97 -22.37 -11.54 -3.46
CA GLU A 97 -23.27 -10.89 -4.42
C GLU A 97 -22.91 -9.41 -4.64
N GLU A 98 -22.30 -8.76 -3.65
CA GLU A 98 -21.79 -7.38 -3.80
C GLU A 98 -20.69 -7.32 -4.86
N ALA A 99 -19.74 -8.27 -4.88
CA ALA A 99 -18.72 -8.32 -5.92
C ALA A 99 -19.29 -8.65 -7.32
N ARG A 100 -20.46 -9.30 -7.37
CA ARG A 100 -21.21 -9.54 -8.61
C ARG A 100 -22.12 -8.38 -9.00
N SER A 101 -22.26 -7.38 -8.14
CA SER A 101 -23.12 -6.24 -8.38
C SER A 101 -22.59 -5.40 -9.55
N PRO A 102 -23.42 -5.10 -10.56
CA PRO A 102 -23.03 -4.24 -11.68
C PRO A 102 -22.69 -2.80 -11.22
N ASN A 103 -23.04 -2.41 -10.00
CA ASN A 103 -22.67 -1.10 -9.46
C ASN A 103 -21.19 -1.04 -9.05
N LEU A 104 -20.59 -2.17 -8.69
CA LEU A 104 -19.15 -2.24 -8.38
C LEU A 104 -18.32 -2.15 -9.66
N SER A 105 -18.79 -2.73 -10.77
CA SER A 105 -18.17 -2.51 -12.07
C SER A 105 -18.38 -1.09 -12.59
N GLN A 106 -19.43 -0.36 -12.20
CA GLN A 106 -19.54 1.07 -12.51
C GLN A 106 -18.43 1.91 -11.85
N TRP A 107 -18.04 1.59 -10.61
CA TRP A 107 -16.95 2.27 -9.91
C TRP A 107 -15.58 2.05 -10.56
N TRP A 108 -15.37 0.89 -11.18
CA TRP A 108 -14.09 0.52 -11.79
C TRP A 108 -14.03 0.79 -13.30
N SER A 109 -15.17 0.77 -14.00
CA SER A 109 -15.20 0.68 -15.47
C SER A 109 -16.04 1.75 -16.18
N GLY A 110 -16.60 2.74 -15.47
CA GLY A 110 -17.32 3.86 -16.07
C GLY A 110 -18.33 3.44 -17.15
N ASN A 111 -19.48 2.88 -16.76
CA ASN A 111 -20.65 2.61 -17.63
C ASN A 111 -20.43 1.89 -18.99
N GLN A 112 -19.30 1.25 -19.26
CA GLN A 112 -19.10 0.54 -20.54
C GLN A 112 -19.53 -0.94 -20.48
N PRO A 113 -20.21 -1.48 -21.52
CA PRO A 113 -20.58 -2.90 -21.62
C PRO A 113 -19.38 -3.88 -21.68
N ALA A 114 -18.16 -3.38 -21.92
CA ALA A 114 -16.92 -4.15 -21.77
C ALA A 114 -16.62 -4.58 -20.31
N ALA A 115 -17.31 -3.99 -19.33
CA ALA A 115 -17.10 -4.21 -17.90
C ALA A 115 -17.29 -5.67 -17.45
N LYS A 116 -18.23 -6.42 -18.03
CA LYS A 116 -18.50 -7.81 -17.60
C LYS A 116 -17.32 -8.76 -17.88
N SER A 117 -16.65 -8.59 -19.02
CA SER A 117 -15.45 -9.38 -19.37
C SER A 117 -14.27 -8.99 -18.47
N ALA A 118 -14.12 -7.69 -18.18
CA ALA A 118 -13.11 -7.18 -17.27
C ALA A 118 -13.29 -7.70 -15.83
N THR A 119 -14.51 -7.78 -15.29
CA THR A 119 -14.77 -8.29 -13.94
C THR A 119 -14.28 -9.73 -13.75
N ARG A 120 -14.54 -10.63 -14.72
CA ARG A 120 -14.08 -12.02 -14.64
C ARG A 120 -12.56 -12.11 -14.67
N SER A 121 -11.92 -11.30 -15.51
CA SER A 121 -10.46 -11.21 -15.57
C SER A 121 -9.87 -10.71 -14.25
N VAL A 122 -10.47 -9.70 -13.61
CA VAL A 122 -10.02 -9.18 -12.31
C VAL A 122 -10.15 -10.23 -11.21
N GLN A 123 -11.24 -10.99 -11.15
CA GLN A 123 -11.41 -12.05 -10.16
C GLN A 123 -10.37 -13.17 -10.35
N GLU A 124 -10.15 -13.62 -11.57
CA GLU A 124 -9.14 -14.65 -11.87
C GLU A 124 -7.71 -14.17 -11.54
N VAL A 125 -7.38 -12.92 -11.90
CA VAL A 125 -6.09 -12.30 -11.54
C VAL A 125 -5.93 -12.20 -10.03
N THR A 126 -7.00 -11.82 -9.32
CA THR A 126 -6.99 -11.68 -7.85
C THR A 126 -6.78 -13.02 -7.16
N VAL A 127 -7.49 -14.08 -7.60
CA VAL A 127 -7.32 -15.43 -7.05
C VAL A 127 -5.91 -15.94 -7.28
N ARG A 128 -5.35 -15.72 -8.49
CA ARG A 128 -3.95 -16.08 -8.78
C ARG A 128 -2.97 -15.31 -7.91
N ALA A 129 -3.21 -14.03 -7.68
CA ALA A 129 -2.38 -13.19 -6.81
C ALA A 129 -2.38 -13.68 -5.37
N ALA A 130 -3.56 -13.99 -4.82
CA ALA A 130 -3.72 -14.52 -3.49
C ALA A 130 -3.03 -15.88 -3.32
N ALA A 131 -3.11 -16.75 -4.32
CA ALA A 131 -2.44 -18.04 -4.32
C ALA A 131 -0.91 -17.95 -4.46
N ALA A 132 -0.40 -16.91 -5.14
CA ALA A 132 1.03 -16.69 -5.32
C ALA A 132 1.68 -15.92 -4.16
N ALA A 133 0.89 -15.27 -3.31
CA ALA A 133 1.40 -14.48 -2.19
C ALA A 133 1.96 -15.39 -1.10
N SER A 134 3.25 -15.23 -0.79
CA SER A 134 3.86 -15.74 0.43
C SER A 134 3.98 -14.62 1.46
N PHE A 135 3.85 -14.95 2.74
CA PHE A 135 3.95 -13.99 3.84
C PHE A 135 5.17 -14.31 4.71
N GLU A 136 5.96 -13.30 5.04
CA GLU A 136 6.98 -13.40 6.09
C GLU A 136 6.33 -12.96 7.41
N THR A 137 6.17 -13.91 8.34
CA THR A 137 5.33 -13.76 9.54
C THR A 137 6.12 -13.50 10.83
N THR A 138 7.44 -13.31 10.75
CA THR A 138 8.34 -13.20 11.91
C THR A 138 7.85 -12.22 12.99
N GLU A 139 7.38 -11.02 12.63
CA GLU A 139 6.94 -10.03 13.60
C GLU A 139 5.53 -10.28 14.18
N VAL A 140 4.74 -11.15 13.55
CA VAL A 140 3.35 -11.43 13.95
C VAL A 140 3.19 -12.78 14.62
N GLN A 141 4.29 -13.50 14.92
CA GLN A 141 4.25 -14.78 15.62
C GLN A 141 3.65 -14.68 17.02
N ARG A 142 3.76 -13.51 17.65
CA ARG A 142 3.19 -13.21 18.96
C ARG A 142 2.03 -12.23 18.82
N ARG A 143 1.24 -12.10 19.88
CA ARG A 143 0.20 -11.08 19.96
C ARG A 143 0.81 -9.69 19.74
N TRP A 144 0.41 -9.04 18.66
CA TRP A 144 0.97 -7.77 18.20
C TRP A 144 0.03 -6.58 18.38
N TRP A 145 -1.21 -6.80 18.83
CA TRP A 145 -2.21 -5.76 19.10
C TRP A 145 -2.43 -5.56 20.61
N LEU A 146 -2.85 -4.34 20.97
CA LEU A 146 -3.11 -3.97 22.37
C LEU A 146 -4.54 -4.36 22.77
N SER A 147 -4.82 -4.41 24.08
CA SER A 147 -6.20 -4.56 24.58
C SER A 147 -6.95 -3.22 24.68
N GLY A 148 -6.26 -2.09 24.55
CA GLY A 148 -6.79 -0.75 24.77
C GLY A 148 -6.55 0.22 23.61
N ALA A 149 -6.91 1.47 23.83
CA ALA A 149 -6.61 2.54 22.88
C ALA A 149 -5.10 2.84 22.86
N GLU A 150 -4.57 3.11 21.67
CA GLU A 150 -3.20 3.56 21.48
C GLU A 150 -3.18 5.09 21.48
N ASP A 151 -2.32 5.68 22.31
CA ASP A 151 -2.12 7.13 22.34
C ASP A 151 -1.23 7.60 21.16
N SER A 152 -1.12 8.91 20.99
CA SER A 152 -0.35 9.47 19.87
C SER A 152 1.17 9.26 20.02
N ALA A 153 1.69 9.13 21.25
CA ALA A 153 3.11 8.92 21.50
C ALA A 153 3.52 7.50 21.09
N ALA A 154 2.75 6.49 21.50
CA ALA A 154 2.94 5.10 21.11
C ALA A 154 2.88 4.90 19.59
N VAL A 155 2.00 5.62 18.89
CA VAL A 155 1.99 5.62 17.40
C VAL A 155 3.27 6.24 16.85
N GLY A 156 3.77 7.33 17.45
CA GLY A 156 5.04 7.94 17.08
C GLY A 156 6.21 6.97 17.22
N ASP A 157 6.33 6.29 18.36
CA ASP A 157 7.38 5.30 18.63
C ASP A 157 7.36 4.17 17.59
N ARG A 158 6.16 3.67 17.24
CA ARG A 158 6.00 2.65 16.19
C ARG A 158 6.46 3.15 14.81
N ILE A 159 6.11 4.38 14.44
CA ILE A 159 6.58 4.98 13.19
C ILE A 159 8.10 5.06 13.18
N SER A 160 8.71 5.48 14.28
CA SER A 160 10.17 5.53 14.41
C SER A 160 10.81 4.15 14.23
N ILE A 161 10.24 3.09 14.84
CA ILE A 161 10.73 1.72 14.65
C ILE A 161 10.56 1.28 13.18
N LEU A 162 9.41 1.56 12.54
CA LEU A 162 9.18 1.23 11.13
C LEU A 162 10.21 1.90 10.21
N LEU A 163 10.53 3.17 10.46
CA LEU A 163 11.51 3.93 9.68
C LEU A 163 12.95 3.48 9.96
N GLU A 164 13.27 3.10 11.19
CA GLU A 164 14.57 2.51 11.52
C GLU A 164 14.74 1.15 10.81
N GLN A 165 13.70 0.33 10.75
CA GLN A 165 13.70 -0.89 9.94
C GLN A 165 13.92 -0.55 8.45
N ALA A 166 13.29 0.51 7.93
CA ALA A 166 13.46 0.93 6.54
C ALA A 166 14.89 1.39 6.25
N LYS A 167 15.51 2.10 7.20
CA LYS A 167 16.90 2.56 7.13
C LYS A 167 17.90 1.42 6.99
N HIS A 168 17.67 0.31 7.70
CA HIS A 168 18.54 -0.88 7.66
C HIS A 168 18.10 -1.93 6.65
N CYS A 169 17.06 -1.66 5.87
CA CYS A 169 16.62 -2.54 4.80
C CYS A 169 17.63 -2.45 3.65
N PRO A 170 18.13 -3.57 3.10
CA PRO A 170 19.09 -3.55 1.99
C PRO A 170 18.47 -3.14 0.65
N ASP A 171 17.15 -2.94 0.61
CA ASP A 171 16.37 -2.64 -0.58
C ASP A 171 16.28 -1.13 -0.83
N ASP A 172 16.66 -0.68 -2.03
CA ASP A 172 16.61 0.73 -2.42
C ASP A 172 15.17 1.29 -2.49
N ALA A 173 14.18 0.40 -2.67
CA ALA A 173 12.78 0.77 -2.80
C ALA A 173 11.87 -0.27 -2.15
N ILE A 174 11.03 0.21 -1.22
CA ILE A 174 10.12 -0.60 -0.42
C ILE A 174 8.70 -0.07 -0.64
N VAL A 175 7.73 -0.97 -0.84
CA VAL A 175 6.31 -0.60 -0.80
C VAL A 175 5.77 -0.91 0.59
N ILE A 176 5.23 0.10 1.28
CA ILE A 176 4.56 -0.09 2.57
C ILE A 176 3.06 0.04 2.37
N VAL A 177 2.32 -1.02 2.69
CA VAL A 177 0.85 -1.06 2.62
C VAL A 177 0.28 -0.97 4.03
N GLY A 178 -0.43 0.11 4.31
CA GLY A 178 -0.98 0.41 5.64
C GLY A 178 -2.35 1.03 5.54
N HIS A 179 -2.75 1.74 6.59
CA HIS A 179 -4.02 2.46 6.64
C HIS A 179 -3.77 3.97 6.67
N SER A 180 -4.82 4.74 6.40
CA SER A 180 -4.66 6.19 6.19
C SER A 180 -4.21 6.96 7.44
N LEU A 181 -4.57 6.55 8.67
CA LEU A 181 -4.21 7.35 9.86
C LEU A 181 -2.75 7.18 10.26
N ILE A 182 -2.17 5.98 10.12
CA ILE A 182 -0.73 5.77 10.35
C ILE A 182 0.11 6.60 9.37
N PHE A 183 -0.26 6.64 8.08
CA PHE A 183 0.44 7.47 7.10
C PHE A 183 0.22 8.97 7.33
N ARG A 184 -0.98 9.39 7.73
CA ARG A 184 -1.20 10.78 8.13
C ARG A 184 -0.31 11.19 9.31
N GLN A 185 -0.18 10.31 10.31
CA GLN A 185 0.72 10.58 11.43
C GLN A 185 2.19 10.61 10.98
N LEU A 186 2.62 9.69 10.10
CA LEU A 186 3.94 9.67 9.49
C LEU A 186 4.25 11.01 8.81
N PHE A 187 3.36 11.56 7.99
CA PHE A 187 3.58 12.85 7.35
C PHE A 187 3.59 14.02 8.35
N ARG A 188 2.76 13.98 9.40
CA ARG A 188 2.81 15.00 10.46
C ARG A 188 4.16 15.07 11.16
N THR A 189 4.74 13.90 11.46
CA THR A 189 5.97 13.80 12.25
C THR A 189 7.24 13.91 11.41
N CYS A 190 7.24 13.36 10.20
CA CYS A 190 8.46 13.11 9.44
C CYS A 190 8.62 13.97 8.19
N LEU A 191 7.63 14.79 7.82
CA LEU A 191 7.72 15.66 6.63
C LEU A 191 8.67 16.84 6.86
N HIS A 192 9.70 16.94 6.02
CA HIS A 192 10.74 17.96 6.14
C HIS A 192 10.19 19.39 5.92
N PRO A 193 10.70 20.43 6.62
CA PRO A 193 10.18 21.80 6.52
C PRO A 193 10.36 22.35 5.10
N ALA A 194 11.49 22.06 4.46
CA ALA A 194 11.74 22.49 3.09
C ALA A 194 10.69 21.94 2.10
N PHE A 195 10.13 20.74 2.32
CA PHE A 195 9.02 20.25 1.50
C PHE A 195 7.74 21.06 1.75
N ARG A 196 7.44 21.37 3.02
CA ARG A 196 6.27 22.18 3.39
C ARG A 196 6.32 23.57 2.74
N GLU A 197 7.51 24.17 2.68
CA GLU A 197 7.74 25.46 2.02
C GLU A 197 7.57 25.36 0.50
N ARG A 198 8.15 24.35 -0.14
CA ARG A 198 8.01 24.13 -1.59
C ARG A 198 6.58 23.76 -2.01
N SER A 199 5.81 23.11 -1.14
CA SER A 199 4.56 22.44 -1.53
C SER A 199 3.49 22.51 -0.45
N PRO A 200 3.09 23.73 -0.02
CA PRO A 200 2.24 23.90 1.16
C PRO A 200 0.87 23.23 1.02
N ALA A 201 0.24 23.28 -0.15
CA ALA A 201 -1.07 22.66 -0.38
C ALA A 201 -1.02 21.12 -0.31
N LEU A 202 0.01 20.51 -0.88
CA LEU A 202 0.21 19.06 -0.81
C LEU A 202 0.61 18.63 0.60
N ALA A 203 1.49 19.38 1.26
CA ALA A 203 1.86 19.14 2.65
C ALA A 203 0.63 19.15 3.57
N ALA A 204 -0.23 20.18 3.47
CA ALA A 204 -1.48 20.26 4.22
C ALA A 204 -2.41 19.07 3.92
N THR A 205 -2.53 18.67 2.65
CA THR A 205 -3.31 17.49 2.26
C THR A 205 -2.79 16.22 2.94
N LEU A 206 -1.48 15.98 2.89
CA LEU A 206 -0.83 14.80 3.48
C LEU A 206 -0.93 14.79 5.01
N THR A 207 -0.85 15.96 5.66
CA THR A 207 -0.89 16.05 7.12
C THR A 207 -2.30 16.06 7.68
N ASP A 208 -3.30 16.59 6.98
CA ASP A 208 -4.63 16.80 7.56
C ASP A 208 -5.70 15.85 7.03
N ALA A 209 -5.64 15.56 5.73
CA ALA A 209 -6.58 14.66 5.10
C ALA A 209 -6.20 13.18 5.31
N LYS A 210 -7.20 12.31 5.20
CA LYS A 210 -6.94 10.88 5.02
C LYS A 210 -6.59 10.64 3.56
N LEU A 211 -5.55 9.83 3.32
CA LEU A 211 -5.31 9.30 1.98
C LEU A 211 -6.54 8.53 1.50
N GLN A 212 -6.86 8.68 0.22
CA GLN A 212 -7.95 7.95 -0.41
C GLN A 212 -7.63 6.45 -0.48
N HIS A 213 -8.66 5.62 -0.64
CA HIS A 213 -8.46 4.17 -0.76
C HIS A 213 -7.54 3.85 -1.94
N CYS A 214 -6.53 3.00 -1.70
CA CYS A 214 -5.51 2.61 -2.68
C CYS A 214 -4.69 3.77 -3.27
N GLN A 215 -4.73 4.96 -2.67
CA GLN A 215 -3.84 6.06 -3.06
C GLN A 215 -2.40 5.72 -2.70
N VAL A 216 -1.48 5.99 -3.62
CA VAL A 216 -0.04 5.73 -3.43
C VAL A 216 0.70 7.06 -3.28
N ALA A 217 1.44 7.20 -2.18
CA ALA A 217 2.37 8.28 -1.96
C ALA A 217 3.80 7.74 -2.13
N CYS A 218 4.53 8.26 -3.10
CA CYS A 218 5.95 7.97 -3.28
C CYS A 218 6.75 8.97 -2.45
N CYS A 219 7.51 8.46 -1.48
CA CYS A 219 8.29 9.28 -0.55
C CYS A 219 9.78 9.10 -0.82
N VAL A 220 10.53 10.19 -0.85
CA VAL A 220 11.99 10.17 -0.82
C VAL A 220 12.43 10.36 0.62
N LEU A 221 13.14 9.36 1.16
CA LEU A 221 13.66 9.38 2.52
C LEU A 221 15.14 9.77 2.51
N ASP A 222 15.50 10.76 3.31
CA ASP A 222 16.87 11.15 3.61
C ASP A 222 17.08 11.04 5.12
N PHE A 223 17.75 9.97 5.54
CA PHE A 223 17.95 9.66 6.95
C PHE A 223 18.96 10.59 7.64
N ASP A 224 19.73 11.38 6.89
CA ASP A 224 20.65 12.37 7.46
C ASP A 224 19.90 13.62 7.96
N LEU A 225 18.65 13.83 7.52
CA LEU A 225 17.76 14.89 8.02
C LEU A 225 17.14 14.58 9.40
N GLY A 226 17.47 13.44 10.00
CA GLY A 226 17.02 13.05 11.33
C GLY A 226 15.50 12.76 11.39
N PRO A 227 14.76 13.19 12.43
CA PRO A 227 13.34 12.84 12.58
C PRO A 227 12.42 13.29 11.44
N GLN A 228 12.81 14.33 10.69
CA GLN A 228 12.05 14.91 9.58
C GLN A 228 12.61 14.44 8.22
N MET A 229 12.81 13.13 8.09
CA MET A 229 13.49 12.47 6.97
C MET A 229 12.74 12.42 5.63
N ILE A 230 11.45 12.77 5.57
CA ILE A 230 10.71 12.75 4.30
C ILE A 230 11.02 14.04 3.54
N ALA A 231 12.01 13.97 2.64
CA ALA A 231 12.54 15.09 1.89
C ALA A 231 11.64 15.51 0.72
N ASP A 232 10.93 14.55 0.13
CA ASP A 232 10.01 14.79 -0.98
C ASP A 232 8.86 13.77 -1.03
N VAL A 233 7.71 14.20 -1.59
CA VAL A 233 6.52 13.35 -1.76
C VAL A 233 5.84 13.63 -3.10
N SER A 234 5.51 12.56 -3.83
CA SER A 234 4.68 12.59 -5.04
C SER A 234 3.47 11.68 -4.89
N LEU A 235 2.27 12.15 -5.24
CA LEU A 235 1.06 11.33 -5.21
C LEU A 235 0.80 10.71 -6.58
N LEU A 236 0.57 9.40 -6.60
CA LEU A 236 0.07 8.70 -7.77
C LEU A 236 -1.46 8.79 -7.78
N LEU A 237 -2.00 9.53 -8.74
CA LEU A 237 -3.42 9.70 -8.96
C LEU A 237 -3.85 8.83 -10.14
N ALA A 238 -4.94 8.09 -9.95
CA ALA A 238 -5.66 7.52 -11.08
C ALA A 238 -6.49 8.66 -11.71
N GLU A 239 -6.26 8.95 -12.98
CA GLU A 239 -7.13 9.77 -13.79
C GLU A 239 -7.80 8.91 -14.86
N GLN A 240 -9.07 9.18 -15.15
CA GLN A 240 -9.69 8.66 -16.35
C GLN A 240 -9.23 9.52 -17.52
N GLY A 241 -8.54 8.91 -18.48
CA GLY A 241 -8.31 9.51 -19.79
C GLY A 241 -9.64 9.67 -20.56
N ASP A 242 -9.63 10.54 -21.57
CA ASP A 242 -10.81 10.85 -22.38
C ASP A 242 -11.39 9.63 -23.12
N ASP A 243 -10.58 8.59 -23.34
CA ASP A 243 -10.96 7.31 -23.94
C ASP A 243 -11.48 6.28 -22.92
N GLY A 244 -11.60 6.68 -21.65
CA GLY A 244 -11.99 5.81 -20.54
C GLY A 244 -10.86 4.93 -20.01
N GLN A 245 -9.63 5.06 -20.52
CA GLN A 245 -8.48 4.36 -19.93
C GLN A 245 -8.11 4.96 -18.57
N CYS A 246 -7.83 4.11 -17.60
CA CYS A 246 -7.25 4.56 -16.33
C CYS A 246 -5.77 4.91 -16.56
N LEU A 247 -5.46 6.20 -16.63
CA LEU A 247 -4.11 6.73 -16.73
C LEU A 247 -3.61 7.10 -15.35
N LEU A 248 -2.44 6.59 -14.98
CA LEU A 248 -1.79 6.99 -13.74
C LEU A 248 -1.04 8.32 -13.96
N ARG A 249 -1.54 9.40 -13.36
CA ARG A 249 -0.84 10.69 -13.32
C ARG A 249 -0.15 10.89 -11.99
N ILE A 250 0.89 11.72 -12.01
CA ILE A 250 1.59 12.14 -10.80
C ILE A 250 1.10 13.54 -10.47
N ALA A 251 0.42 13.69 -9.33
CA ALA A 251 0.38 14.99 -8.67
C ALA A 251 1.73 15.19 -8.00
N SER A 252 2.62 15.87 -8.73
CA SER A 252 3.86 16.38 -8.18
C SER A 252 3.61 17.79 -7.65
N ALA A 253 4.42 18.20 -6.68
CA ALA A 253 4.59 19.60 -6.37
C ALA A 253 4.89 20.34 -7.68
N GLY A 254 3.96 21.19 -8.14
CA GLY A 254 4.22 22.04 -9.29
C GLY A 254 5.49 22.85 -9.03
N THR A 255 6.47 22.72 -9.92
CA THR A 255 7.53 23.72 -10.08
C THR A 255 6.92 24.99 -10.65
#